data_AF-A0A149RRW4-F1
#
_entry.id   AF-A0A149RRW4-F1
#
_cell.length_a   1.000
_cell.length_b   1.000
_cell.length_c   1.000
_cell.angle_alpha   90.00
_cell.angle_beta   90.00
_cell.angle_gamma   90.00
#
_symmetry.space_group_name_H-M   'P 1'
#
loop_
_entity.id
_entity.type
_entity.pdbx_description
1 polymer ?
#
loop_
_entity_poly.entity_id
_entity_poly.type
_entity_poly.pdbx_seq_one_letter_code
_entity_poly.pdbx_strand_id
1 'polypeptide(L)'
;MSTETALSILEALTPVAVFQTQNGVEDIVSRLENDVRAMTLDPTTEKGRKHIKSVAYQVARSKTALDDMGKQVKADAMELVKRVDADRRVITSRLDALRDEVRKPVDDYDAREKARVDGIRNQIAKIELLGQRLDGLGIETLKDSVEELDLLKVYDFHEFASRADLAAQQTSNAIRAAIIIAEKAEADRIETERLAAEKAEADRLAAIEAQKIREAEIARAAAEKARKDAEEQAERERKAAVEALERERQAAARAEQEATARIEKMRREAEENARRAADQKKAAEEQAARDQAAAIERERQRIADDKAAQEVEDAKRAANKAHRGKINREVLAGLIEAGLSEDQGKAVIGAILGGSVPHVTIGY
;
A
#
# COMPACT_ATOMS: atom_id res chain seq x y z
N MET A 1 -62.91 -140.00 -51.48
CA MET A 1 -62.78 -138.55 -51.63
C MET A 1 -62.80 -137.96 -50.22
N SER A 2 -61.62 -137.72 -49.66
CA SER A 2 -61.48 -137.12 -48.33
C SER A 2 -62.06 -135.71 -48.38
N THR A 3 -63.23 -135.50 -47.77
CA THR A 3 -63.81 -134.15 -47.61
C THR A 3 -63.07 -133.43 -46.49
N GLU A 4 -61.85 -132.98 -46.78
CA GLU A 4 -61.25 -131.88 -46.03
C GLU A 4 -62.20 -130.70 -46.15
N THR A 5 -62.89 -130.40 -45.06
CA THR A 5 -63.84 -129.30 -44.97
C THR A 5 -63.05 -128.03 -44.61
N ALA A 6 -63.43 -126.81 -45.02
CA ALA A 6 -62.73 -125.59 -44.59
C ALA A 6 -62.66 -125.42 -43.05
N LEU A 7 -63.48 -126.16 -42.30
CA LEU A 7 -63.44 -126.28 -40.85
C LEU A 7 -62.12 -126.94 -40.33
N SER A 8 -61.39 -127.68 -41.16
CA SER A 8 -60.05 -128.23 -40.86
C SER A 8 -58.89 -127.32 -41.31
N ILE A 9 -59.13 -126.33 -42.16
CA ILE A 9 -58.07 -125.48 -42.75
C ILE A 9 -57.51 -124.44 -41.75
N LEU A 10 -58.21 -124.19 -40.63
CA LEU A 10 -57.77 -123.23 -39.60
C LEU A 10 -56.50 -123.65 -38.85
N GLU A 11 -56.19 -124.95 -38.81
CA GLU A 11 -54.97 -125.44 -38.15
C GLU A 11 -53.69 -125.07 -38.92
N ALA A 12 -53.81 -124.68 -40.20
CA ALA A 12 -52.68 -124.29 -41.05
C ALA A 12 -52.50 -122.76 -41.21
N LEU A 13 -53.40 -121.94 -40.65
CA LEU A 13 -53.35 -120.48 -40.79
C LEU A 13 -52.43 -119.84 -39.74
N THR A 14 -51.67 -118.83 -40.15
CA THR A 14 -50.85 -118.02 -39.24
C THR A 14 -51.44 -116.62 -39.08
N PRO A 15 -51.30 -115.98 -37.89
CA PRO A 15 -51.84 -114.64 -37.65
C PRO A 15 -51.39 -113.61 -38.70
N VAL A 16 -50.12 -113.66 -39.10
CA VAL A 16 -49.54 -112.77 -40.12
C VAL A 16 -50.20 -112.98 -41.48
N ALA A 17 -50.36 -114.22 -41.94
CA ALA A 17 -50.98 -114.50 -43.24
C ALA A 17 -52.45 -114.04 -43.31
N VAL A 18 -53.17 -114.13 -42.20
CA VAL A 18 -54.59 -113.74 -42.11
C VAL A 18 -54.75 -112.22 -42.10
N PHE A 19 -53.95 -111.50 -41.30
CA PHE A 19 -54.18 -110.07 -41.02
C PHE A 19 -53.29 -109.10 -41.78
N GLN A 20 -52.19 -109.56 -42.40
CA GLN A 20 -51.33 -108.70 -43.24
C GLN A 20 -51.65 -108.82 -44.74
N THR A 21 -52.48 -109.78 -45.13
CA THR A 21 -52.98 -109.92 -46.51
C THR A 21 -54.20 -109.05 -46.73
N GLN A 22 -54.24 -108.31 -47.83
CA GLN A 22 -55.43 -107.54 -48.21
C GLN A 22 -56.64 -108.48 -48.35
N ASN A 23 -57.74 -108.17 -47.67
CA ASN A 23 -58.96 -108.98 -47.60
C ASN A 23 -58.77 -110.41 -47.05
N GLY A 24 -57.64 -110.73 -46.40
CA GLY A 24 -57.36 -112.09 -45.93
C GLY A 24 -58.43 -112.67 -45.00
N VAL A 25 -58.91 -111.87 -44.04
CA VAL A 25 -60.01 -112.28 -43.14
C VAL A 25 -61.30 -112.52 -43.92
N GLU A 26 -61.67 -111.61 -44.81
CA GLU A 26 -62.91 -111.68 -45.60
C GLU A 26 -62.94 -112.91 -46.50
N ASP A 27 -61.81 -113.21 -47.15
CA ASP A 27 -61.66 -114.39 -48.00
C ASP A 27 -61.82 -115.70 -47.22
N ILE A 28 -61.24 -115.77 -46.01
CA ILE A 28 -61.33 -116.94 -45.14
C ILE A 28 -62.74 -117.13 -44.62
N VAL A 29 -63.37 -116.05 -44.13
CA VAL A 29 -64.75 -116.08 -43.62
C VAL A 29 -65.71 -116.46 -44.74
N SER A 30 -65.59 -115.85 -45.92
CA SER A 30 -66.42 -116.17 -47.09
C SER A 30 -66.33 -117.64 -47.50
N ARG A 31 -65.13 -118.23 -47.51
CA ARG A 31 -64.96 -119.67 -47.78
C ARG A 31 -65.63 -120.53 -46.72
N LEU A 32 -65.48 -120.20 -45.44
CA LEU A 32 -66.11 -120.93 -44.35
C LEU A 32 -67.65 -120.84 -44.41
N GLU A 33 -68.21 -119.68 -44.75
CA GLU A 33 -69.65 -119.52 -44.97
C GLU A 33 -70.16 -120.39 -46.12
N ASN A 34 -69.45 -120.35 -47.26
CA ASN A 34 -69.83 -121.13 -48.45
C ASN A 34 -69.81 -122.63 -48.16
N ASP A 35 -68.75 -123.11 -47.48
CA ASP A 35 -68.62 -124.52 -47.10
C ASP A 35 -69.74 -124.96 -46.16
N VAL A 36 -70.05 -124.17 -45.12
CA VAL A 36 -71.12 -124.49 -44.16
C VAL A 36 -72.49 -124.49 -44.85
N ARG A 37 -72.77 -123.52 -45.74
CA ARG A 37 -74.04 -123.44 -46.48
C ARG A 37 -74.22 -124.58 -47.49
N ALA A 38 -73.13 -125.17 -47.98
CA ALA A 38 -73.19 -126.31 -48.90
C ALA A 38 -73.49 -127.66 -48.21
N MET A 39 -73.42 -127.73 -46.87
CA MET A 39 -73.66 -128.98 -46.13
C MET A 39 -75.15 -129.31 -46.03
N THR A 40 -75.50 -130.60 -46.21
CA THR A 40 -76.86 -131.08 -46.00
C THR A 40 -77.13 -131.32 -44.52
N LEU A 41 -77.78 -130.37 -43.88
CA LEU A 41 -78.03 -130.37 -42.43
C LEU A 41 -79.48 -130.77 -42.13
N ASP A 42 -79.72 -132.06 -41.88
CA ASP A 42 -81.04 -132.60 -41.56
C ASP A 42 -81.35 -132.55 -40.04
N PRO A 43 -82.27 -131.70 -39.56
CA PRO A 43 -82.62 -131.64 -38.15
C PRO A 43 -83.63 -132.73 -37.71
N THR A 44 -84.19 -133.50 -38.64
CA THR A 44 -85.28 -134.46 -38.35
C THR A 44 -84.74 -135.74 -37.70
N THR A 45 -83.49 -136.10 -37.97
CA THR A 45 -82.82 -137.26 -37.36
C THR A 45 -81.94 -136.88 -36.16
N GLU A 46 -81.77 -137.81 -35.21
CA GLU A 46 -80.88 -137.59 -34.06
C GLU A 46 -79.41 -137.38 -34.51
N LYS A 47 -78.97 -138.16 -35.51
CA LYS A 47 -77.63 -138.02 -36.09
C LYS A 47 -77.44 -136.66 -36.74
N GLY A 48 -78.41 -136.17 -37.53
CA GLY A 48 -78.32 -134.87 -38.18
C GLY A 48 -78.33 -133.69 -37.19
N ARG A 49 -79.12 -133.75 -36.11
CA ARG A 49 -79.05 -132.74 -35.01
C ARG A 49 -77.69 -132.73 -34.31
N LYS A 50 -77.06 -133.89 -34.09
CA LYS A 50 -75.70 -133.97 -33.53
C LYS A 50 -74.68 -133.36 -34.50
N HIS A 51 -74.81 -133.62 -35.80
CA HIS A 51 -73.95 -133.02 -36.82
C HIS A 51 -74.09 -131.49 -36.88
N ILE A 52 -75.31 -130.95 -36.86
CA ILE A 52 -75.57 -129.49 -36.82
C ILE A 52 -74.87 -128.84 -35.61
N LYS A 53 -74.99 -129.44 -34.42
CA LYS A 53 -74.32 -128.94 -33.21
C LYS A 53 -72.79 -128.95 -33.35
N SER A 54 -72.24 -129.98 -33.99
CA SER A 54 -70.80 -130.08 -34.26
C SER A 54 -70.33 -128.97 -35.21
N VAL A 55 -71.04 -128.75 -36.32
CA VAL A 55 -70.70 -127.69 -37.29
C VAL A 55 -70.79 -126.32 -36.62
N ALA A 56 -71.85 -126.03 -35.85
CA ALA A 56 -71.98 -124.79 -35.11
C ALA A 56 -70.85 -124.57 -34.09
N TYR A 57 -70.43 -125.63 -33.39
CA TYR A 57 -69.28 -125.58 -32.47
C TYR A 57 -67.97 -125.28 -33.23
N GLN A 58 -67.77 -125.90 -34.39
CA GLN A 58 -66.59 -125.64 -35.22
C GLN A 58 -66.57 -124.18 -35.71
N VAL A 59 -67.69 -123.62 -36.18
CA VAL A 59 -67.78 -122.20 -36.57
C VAL A 59 -67.43 -121.27 -35.39
N ALA A 60 -67.93 -121.56 -34.18
CA ALA A 60 -67.61 -120.77 -32.99
C ALA A 60 -66.11 -120.86 -32.63
N ARG A 61 -65.50 -122.04 -32.83
CA ARG A 61 -64.05 -122.23 -32.65
C ARG A 61 -63.25 -121.47 -33.71
N SER A 62 -63.69 -121.45 -34.97
CA SER A 62 -63.07 -120.67 -36.05
C SER A 62 -63.07 -119.17 -35.76
N LYS A 63 -64.20 -118.64 -35.30
CA LYS A 63 -64.32 -117.23 -34.87
C LYS A 63 -63.30 -116.93 -33.78
N THR A 64 -63.24 -117.76 -32.75
CA THR A 64 -62.34 -117.56 -31.61
C THR A 64 -60.89 -117.59 -32.06
N ALA A 65 -60.52 -118.56 -32.91
CA ALA A 65 -59.18 -118.67 -33.46
C ALA A 65 -58.77 -117.42 -34.28
N LEU A 66 -59.64 -116.92 -35.16
CA LEU A 66 -59.36 -115.72 -35.95
C LEU A 66 -59.26 -114.46 -35.07
N ASP A 67 -60.13 -114.31 -34.06
CA ASP A 67 -60.06 -113.19 -33.10
C ASP A 67 -58.77 -113.23 -32.27
N ASP A 68 -58.38 -114.40 -31.79
CA ASP A 68 -57.14 -114.59 -31.03
C ASP A 68 -55.90 -114.32 -31.89
N MET A 69 -55.91 -114.73 -33.17
CA MET A 69 -54.87 -114.37 -34.14
C MET A 69 -54.78 -112.83 -34.33
N GLY A 70 -55.91 -112.13 -34.43
CA GLY A 70 -55.94 -110.67 -34.57
C GLY A 70 -55.42 -109.95 -33.32
N LYS A 71 -55.79 -110.43 -32.13
CA LYS A 71 -55.25 -109.95 -30.85
C LYS A 71 -53.73 -110.13 -30.79
N GLN A 72 -53.21 -111.28 -31.23
CA GLN A 72 -51.78 -111.55 -31.28
C GLN A 72 -51.06 -110.56 -32.20
N VAL A 73 -51.52 -110.35 -33.44
CA VAL A 73 -50.90 -109.38 -34.38
C VAL A 73 -50.90 -107.97 -33.82
N LYS A 74 -52.00 -107.54 -33.18
CA LYS A 74 -52.06 -106.23 -32.51
C LYS A 74 -51.07 -106.14 -31.36
N ALA A 75 -50.97 -107.16 -30.52
CA ALA A 75 -50.04 -107.20 -29.40
C ALA A 75 -48.58 -107.13 -29.89
N ASP A 76 -48.22 -107.94 -30.88
CA ASP A 76 -46.89 -107.97 -31.49
C ASP A 76 -46.54 -106.63 -32.15
N ALA A 77 -47.50 -106.00 -32.86
CA ALA A 77 -47.31 -104.68 -33.46
C ALA A 77 -47.10 -103.59 -32.40
N MET A 78 -47.88 -103.61 -31.31
CA MET A 78 -47.71 -102.68 -30.19
C MET A 78 -46.37 -102.88 -29.48
N GLU A 79 -45.91 -104.12 -29.34
CA GLU A 79 -44.59 -104.41 -28.76
C GLU A 79 -43.46 -103.92 -29.66
N LEU A 80 -43.57 -104.13 -30.98
CA LEU A 80 -42.62 -103.60 -31.95
C LEU A 80 -42.55 -102.07 -31.89
N VAL A 81 -43.70 -101.38 -31.88
CA VAL A 81 -43.74 -99.90 -31.75
C VAL A 81 -43.05 -99.44 -30.47
N LYS A 82 -43.35 -100.08 -29.31
CA LYS A 82 -42.70 -99.76 -28.04
C LYS A 82 -41.18 -99.95 -28.10
N ARG A 83 -40.71 -101.03 -28.74
CA ARG A 83 -39.28 -101.31 -28.93
C ARG A 83 -38.62 -100.24 -29.81
N VAL A 84 -39.24 -99.90 -30.93
CA VAL A 84 -38.75 -98.85 -31.84
C VAL A 84 -38.67 -97.50 -31.12
N ASP A 85 -39.67 -97.12 -30.33
CA ASP A 85 -39.63 -95.88 -29.57
C ASP A 85 -38.54 -95.88 -28.48
N ALA A 86 -38.32 -97.02 -27.81
CA ALA A 86 -37.21 -97.17 -26.87
C ALA A 86 -35.85 -97.04 -27.58
N ASP A 87 -35.66 -97.71 -28.71
CA ASP A 87 -34.44 -97.65 -29.50
C ASP A 87 -34.18 -96.23 -30.03
N ARG A 88 -35.21 -95.52 -30.50
CA ARG A 88 -35.10 -94.12 -30.93
C ARG A 88 -34.61 -93.22 -29.81
N ARG A 89 -35.11 -93.39 -28.58
CA ARG A 89 -34.62 -92.62 -27.42
C ARG A 89 -33.17 -92.94 -27.10
N VAL A 90 -32.79 -94.22 -27.19
CA VAL A 90 -31.39 -94.65 -27.00
C VAL A 90 -30.49 -94.03 -28.06
N ILE A 91 -30.91 -94.03 -29.32
CA ILE A 91 -30.18 -93.42 -30.45
C ILE A 91 -29.96 -91.93 -30.19
N THR A 92 -31.03 -91.16 -29.95
CA THR A 92 -30.90 -89.71 -29.71
C THR A 92 -30.00 -89.44 -28.50
N SER A 93 -30.28 -90.06 -27.36
CA SER A 93 -29.54 -89.78 -26.13
C SER A 93 -28.05 -90.13 -26.24
N ARG A 94 -27.71 -91.30 -26.82
CA ARG A 94 -26.31 -91.73 -26.95
C ARG A 94 -25.56 -90.94 -28.00
N LEU A 95 -26.18 -90.61 -29.13
CA LEU A 95 -25.52 -89.85 -30.19
C LEU A 95 -25.36 -88.37 -29.81
N ASP A 96 -26.30 -87.78 -29.06
CA ASP A 96 -26.12 -86.43 -28.49
C ASP A 96 -24.96 -86.41 -27.47
N ALA A 97 -24.91 -87.38 -26.55
CA ALA A 97 -23.82 -87.50 -25.60
C ALA A 97 -22.46 -87.69 -26.29
N LEU A 98 -22.39 -88.55 -27.31
CA LEU A 98 -21.17 -88.78 -28.09
C LEU A 98 -20.75 -87.51 -28.86
N ARG A 99 -21.71 -86.77 -29.45
CA ARG A 99 -21.43 -85.49 -30.10
C ARG A 99 -20.76 -84.52 -29.12
N ASP A 100 -21.34 -84.39 -27.93
CA ASP A 100 -20.85 -83.44 -26.92
C ASP A 100 -19.47 -83.88 -26.40
N GLU A 101 -19.25 -85.18 -26.18
CA GLU A 101 -17.96 -85.74 -25.80
C GLU A 101 -16.87 -85.48 -26.87
N VAL A 102 -17.20 -85.74 -28.14
CA VAL A 102 -16.27 -85.51 -29.27
C VAL A 102 -15.96 -84.03 -29.45
N ARG A 103 -16.93 -83.15 -29.19
CA ARG A 103 -16.77 -81.70 -29.35
C ARG A 103 -16.00 -81.06 -28.18
N LYS A 104 -16.16 -81.58 -26.96
CA LYS A 104 -15.62 -81.01 -25.72
C LYS A 104 -14.14 -80.62 -25.77
N PRO A 105 -13.21 -81.44 -26.31
CA PRO A 105 -11.80 -81.05 -26.37
C PRO A 105 -11.53 -79.77 -27.18
N VAL A 106 -12.30 -79.53 -28.24
CA VAL A 106 -12.20 -78.32 -29.07
C VAL A 106 -12.79 -77.12 -28.32
N ASP A 107 -13.98 -77.27 -27.73
CA ASP A 107 -14.59 -76.20 -26.93
C ASP A 107 -13.69 -75.79 -25.75
N ASP A 108 -13.08 -76.76 -25.06
CA ASP A 108 -12.13 -76.51 -23.97
C ASP A 108 -10.84 -75.83 -24.47
N TYR A 109 -10.36 -76.18 -25.67
CA TYR A 109 -9.20 -75.54 -26.29
C TYR A 109 -9.51 -74.09 -26.67
N ASP A 110 -10.60 -73.86 -27.39
CA ASP A 110 -11.02 -72.52 -27.84
C ASP A 110 -11.26 -71.58 -26.65
N ALA A 111 -11.84 -72.09 -25.55
CA ALA A 111 -12.02 -71.33 -24.33
C ALA A 111 -10.69 -70.93 -23.67
N ARG A 112 -9.75 -71.88 -23.55
CA ARG A 112 -8.40 -71.60 -23.03
C ARG A 112 -7.65 -70.61 -23.91
N GLU A 113 -7.72 -70.78 -25.22
CA GLU A 113 -7.02 -69.95 -26.18
C GLU A 113 -7.58 -68.53 -26.19
N LYS A 114 -8.91 -68.38 -26.14
CA LYS A 114 -9.56 -67.09 -25.95
C LYS A 114 -9.10 -66.41 -24.65
N ALA A 115 -9.08 -67.13 -23.54
CA ALA A 115 -8.62 -66.58 -22.26
C ALA A 115 -7.15 -66.15 -22.30
N ARG A 116 -6.28 -66.93 -22.96
CA ARG A 116 -4.86 -66.59 -23.18
C ARG A 116 -4.72 -65.29 -23.96
N VAL A 117 -5.39 -65.18 -25.12
CA VAL A 117 -5.34 -64.00 -26.00
C VAL A 117 -5.92 -62.76 -25.29
N ASP A 118 -7.03 -62.89 -24.58
CA ASP A 118 -7.62 -61.78 -23.83
C ASP A 118 -6.70 -61.32 -22.68
N GLY A 119 -6.04 -62.26 -21.99
CA GLY A 119 -5.03 -61.96 -20.97
C GLY A 119 -3.85 -61.15 -21.53
N ILE A 120 -3.31 -61.58 -22.67
CA ILE A 120 -2.24 -60.87 -23.38
C ILE A 120 -2.67 -59.46 -23.77
N ARG A 121 -3.87 -59.30 -24.36
CA ARG A 121 -4.40 -57.99 -24.76
C ARG A 121 -4.59 -57.06 -23.58
N ASN A 122 -5.12 -57.57 -22.47
CA ASN A 122 -5.28 -56.78 -21.24
C ASN A 122 -3.93 -56.34 -20.67
N GLN A 123 -2.90 -57.18 -20.74
CA GLN A 123 -1.57 -56.82 -20.28
C GLN A 123 -0.94 -55.71 -21.13
N ILE A 124 -1.07 -55.79 -22.47
CA ILE A 124 -0.63 -54.71 -23.37
C ILE A 124 -1.41 -53.42 -23.08
N ALA A 125 -2.72 -53.50 -22.85
CA ALA A 125 -3.54 -52.33 -22.52
C ALA A 125 -3.11 -51.66 -21.21
N LYS A 126 -2.66 -52.42 -20.20
CA LYS A 126 -2.09 -51.84 -18.96
C LYS A 126 -0.80 -51.05 -19.23
N ILE A 127 0.08 -51.59 -20.08
CA ILE A 127 1.30 -50.90 -20.51
C ILE A 127 0.94 -49.59 -21.21
N GLU A 128 0.04 -49.63 -22.19
CA GLU A 128 -0.42 -48.45 -22.93
C GLU A 128 -1.07 -47.40 -21.99
N LEU A 129 -1.89 -47.83 -21.03
CA LEU A 129 -2.57 -46.95 -20.08
C LEU A 129 -1.59 -46.27 -19.11
N LEU A 130 -0.53 -46.95 -18.69
CA LEU A 130 0.51 -46.37 -17.84
C LEU A 130 1.15 -45.16 -18.53
N GLY A 131 1.46 -45.26 -19.82
CA GLY A 131 2.02 -44.16 -20.62
C GLY A 131 1.08 -42.96 -20.80
N GLN A 132 -0.24 -43.16 -20.68
CA GLN A 132 -1.24 -42.10 -20.83
C GLN A 132 -1.49 -41.30 -19.56
N ARG A 133 -1.05 -41.79 -18.38
CA ARG A 133 -1.41 -41.24 -17.07
C ARG A 133 -0.25 -40.55 -16.36
N LEU A 134 0.69 -40.00 -17.13
CA LEU A 134 1.95 -39.44 -16.62
C LEU A 134 1.90 -37.94 -16.32
N ASP A 135 0.89 -37.24 -16.82
CA ASP A 135 0.82 -35.78 -16.72
C ASP A 135 0.66 -35.31 -15.27
N GLY A 136 1.43 -34.29 -14.88
CA GLY A 136 1.41 -33.70 -13.55
C GLY A 136 1.96 -34.57 -12.40
N LEU A 137 2.49 -35.76 -12.68
CA LEU A 137 3.09 -36.61 -11.65
C LEU A 137 4.45 -36.06 -11.15
N GLY A 138 4.74 -36.30 -9.87
CA GLY A 138 6.04 -35.98 -9.27
C GLY A 138 7.13 -36.97 -9.69
N ILE A 139 8.40 -36.57 -9.55
CA ILE A 139 9.57 -37.35 -9.97
C ILE A 139 9.59 -38.76 -9.34
N GLU A 140 9.30 -38.89 -8.05
CA GLU A 140 9.29 -40.20 -7.38
C GLU A 140 8.19 -41.12 -7.92
N THR A 141 6.97 -40.62 -8.13
CA THR A 141 5.89 -41.41 -8.74
C THR A 141 6.20 -41.81 -10.19
N LEU A 142 6.91 -40.95 -10.93
CA LEU A 142 7.37 -41.28 -12.28
C LEU A 142 8.45 -42.37 -12.27
N LYS A 143 9.31 -42.44 -11.24
CA LYS A 143 10.24 -43.56 -11.03
C LYS A 143 9.48 -44.84 -10.68
N ASP A 144 8.48 -44.77 -9.81
CA ASP A 144 7.60 -45.92 -9.52
C ASP A 144 6.93 -46.44 -10.81
N SER A 145 6.57 -45.54 -11.72
CA SER A 145 6.01 -45.92 -13.03
C SER A 145 7.02 -46.67 -13.92
N VAL A 146 8.32 -46.43 -13.77
CA VAL A 146 9.35 -47.24 -14.45
C VAL A 146 9.36 -48.66 -13.89
N GLU A 147 9.29 -48.80 -12.56
CA GLU A 147 9.23 -50.11 -11.91
C GLU A 147 7.95 -50.87 -12.28
N GLU A 148 6.80 -50.19 -12.33
CA GLU A 148 5.54 -50.77 -12.79
C GLU A 148 5.66 -51.26 -14.24
N LEU A 149 6.23 -50.45 -15.14
CA LEU A 149 6.47 -50.88 -16.53
C LEU A 149 7.38 -52.11 -16.59
N ASP A 150 8.41 -52.16 -15.76
CA ASP A 150 9.34 -53.28 -15.66
C ASP A 150 8.68 -54.56 -15.16
N LEU A 151 7.67 -54.47 -14.29
CA LEU A 151 6.85 -55.61 -13.89
C LEU A 151 5.85 -56.02 -14.99
N LEU A 152 5.23 -55.05 -15.66
CA LEU A 152 4.22 -55.32 -16.68
C LEU A 152 4.79 -56.00 -17.93
N LYS A 153 6.05 -55.73 -18.28
CA LYS A 153 6.73 -56.36 -19.42
C LYS A 153 7.17 -57.81 -19.14
N VAL A 154 7.17 -58.25 -17.88
CA VAL A 154 7.44 -59.65 -17.49
C VAL A 154 6.18 -60.48 -17.69
N TYR A 155 5.79 -60.66 -18.95
CA TYR A 155 4.64 -61.45 -19.35
C TYR A 155 4.94 -62.19 -20.65
N ASP A 156 4.39 -63.40 -20.84
CA ASP A 156 4.53 -64.13 -22.09
C ASP A 156 3.50 -63.62 -23.12
N PHE A 157 3.97 -62.76 -24.01
CA PHE A 157 3.13 -62.13 -25.04
C PHE A 157 2.96 -62.98 -26.30
N HIS A 158 3.67 -64.11 -26.43
CA HIS A 158 3.58 -65.02 -27.57
C HIS A 158 3.54 -64.28 -28.93
N GLU A 159 2.49 -64.50 -29.74
CA GLU A 159 2.33 -63.91 -31.06
C GLU A 159 2.14 -62.39 -31.05
N PHE A 160 1.90 -61.79 -29.88
CA PHE A 160 1.77 -60.35 -29.69
C PHE A 160 3.05 -59.69 -29.14
N ALA A 161 4.17 -60.42 -29.03
CA ALA A 161 5.44 -59.90 -28.50
C ALA A 161 5.86 -58.57 -29.14
N SER A 162 5.84 -58.49 -30.48
CA SER A 162 6.21 -57.24 -31.18
C SER A 162 5.30 -56.05 -30.84
N ARG A 163 4.01 -56.29 -30.60
CA ARG A 163 3.08 -55.23 -30.19
C ARG A 163 3.35 -54.80 -28.74
N ALA A 164 3.61 -55.75 -27.86
CA ALA A 164 3.96 -55.49 -26.47
C ALA A 164 5.27 -54.70 -26.36
N ASP A 165 6.29 -55.07 -27.14
CA ASP A 165 7.57 -54.37 -27.21
C ASP A 165 7.39 -52.92 -27.66
N LEU A 166 6.58 -52.68 -28.69
CA LEU A 166 6.28 -51.33 -29.16
C LEU A 166 5.57 -50.51 -28.08
N ALA A 167 4.54 -51.07 -27.43
CA ALA A 167 3.81 -50.41 -26.35
C ALA A 167 4.74 -50.08 -25.16
N ALA A 168 5.63 -51.00 -24.80
CA ALA A 168 6.60 -50.81 -23.72
C ALA A 168 7.64 -49.73 -24.08
N GLN A 169 8.14 -49.71 -25.32
CA GLN A 169 9.05 -48.67 -25.79
C GLN A 169 8.40 -47.28 -25.79
N GLN A 170 7.16 -47.17 -26.29
CA GLN A 170 6.41 -45.92 -26.29
C GLN A 170 6.17 -45.43 -24.86
N THR A 171 5.77 -46.33 -23.96
CA THR A 171 5.53 -46.02 -22.55
C THR A 171 6.82 -45.61 -21.83
N SER A 172 7.92 -46.34 -22.04
CA SER A 172 9.24 -45.99 -21.50
C SER A 172 9.68 -44.59 -21.97
N ASN A 173 9.49 -44.26 -23.25
CA ASN A 173 9.85 -42.94 -23.77
C ASN A 173 8.98 -41.84 -23.17
N ALA A 174 7.68 -42.10 -22.99
CA ALA A 174 6.76 -41.16 -22.35
C ALA A 174 7.15 -40.91 -20.88
N ILE A 175 7.47 -41.96 -20.11
CA ILE A 175 7.93 -41.83 -18.72
C ILE A 175 9.21 -41.00 -18.65
N ARG A 176 10.19 -41.29 -19.52
CA ARG A 176 11.45 -40.52 -19.58
C ARG A 176 11.20 -39.04 -19.89
N ALA A 177 10.32 -38.75 -20.86
CA ALA A 177 9.97 -37.38 -21.19
C ALA A 177 9.29 -36.67 -20.01
N ALA A 178 8.38 -37.33 -19.31
CA ALA A 178 7.71 -36.80 -18.13
C ALA A 178 8.71 -36.52 -17.00
N ILE A 179 9.70 -37.40 -16.76
CA ILE A 179 10.76 -37.18 -15.77
C ILE A 179 11.56 -35.92 -16.10
N ILE A 180 12.00 -35.75 -17.36
CA ILE A 180 12.75 -34.56 -17.79
C ILE A 180 11.93 -33.29 -17.57
N ILE A 181 10.62 -33.32 -17.89
CA ILE A 181 9.73 -32.19 -17.65
C ILE A 181 9.61 -31.88 -16.16
N ALA A 182 9.44 -32.90 -15.32
CA ALA A 182 9.31 -32.75 -13.88
C ALA A 182 10.60 -32.23 -13.23
N GLU A 183 11.77 -32.74 -13.64
CA GLU A 183 13.09 -32.26 -13.19
C GLU A 183 13.30 -30.80 -13.56
N LYS A 184 12.96 -30.41 -14.79
CA LYS A 184 13.05 -29.02 -15.22
C LYS A 184 12.12 -28.12 -14.43
N ALA A 185 10.86 -28.53 -14.24
CA ALA A 185 9.90 -27.76 -13.45
C ALA A 185 10.39 -27.58 -12.00
N GLU A 186 11.02 -28.59 -11.43
CA GLU A 186 11.61 -28.51 -10.09
C GLU A 186 12.81 -27.58 -10.04
N ALA A 187 13.74 -27.68 -11.00
CA ALA A 187 14.88 -26.80 -11.10
C ALA A 187 14.45 -25.32 -11.29
N ASP A 188 13.46 -25.07 -12.15
CA ASP A 188 12.90 -23.74 -12.38
C ASP A 188 12.23 -23.19 -11.10
N ARG A 189 11.55 -24.03 -10.32
CA ARG A 189 10.99 -23.65 -9.01
C ARG A 189 12.09 -23.26 -8.02
N ILE A 190 13.10 -24.11 -7.86
CA ILE A 190 14.24 -23.86 -6.95
C ILE A 190 14.97 -22.57 -7.33
N GLU A 191 15.23 -22.33 -8.63
CA GLU A 191 15.89 -21.11 -9.07
C GLU A 191 15.01 -19.87 -8.85
N THR A 192 13.69 -19.98 -9.09
CA THR A 192 12.75 -18.89 -8.81
C THR A 192 12.73 -18.54 -7.32
N GLU A 193 12.73 -19.54 -6.44
CA GLU A 193 12.83 -19.35 -4.99
C GLU A 193 14.17 -18.72 -4.58
N ARG A 194 15.28 -19.16 -5.19
CA ARG A 194 16.62 -18.59 -4.96
C ARG A 194 16.66 -17.12 -5.35
N LEU A 195 16.16 -16.77 -6.53
CA LEU A 195 16.10 -15.38 -7.01
C LEU A 195 15.19 -14.51 -6.14
N ALA A 196 14.06 -15.06 -5.67
CA ALA A 196 13.18 -14.36 -4.74
C ALA A 196 13.87 -14.11 -3.38
N ALA A 197 14.62 -15.09 -2.87
CA ALA A 197 15.39 -14.95 -1.64
C ALA A 197 16.53 -13.92 -1.78
N GLU A 198 17.29 -13.98 -2.89
CA GLU A 198 18.36 -13.02 -3.19
C GLU A 198 17.82 -11.59 -3.29
N LYS A 199 16.69 -11.40 -3.99
CA LYS A 199 16.04 -10.10 -4.08
C LYS A 199 15.54 -9.60 -2.72
N ALA A 200 14.94 -10.48 -1.91
CA ALA A 200 14.48 -10.11 -0.57
C ALA A 200 15.65 -9.71 0.35
N GLU A 201 16.82 -10.35 0.21
CA GLU A 201 18.03 -9.97 0.93
C GLU A 201 18.59 -8.62 0.44
N ALA A 202 18.65 -8.41 -0.88
CA ALA A 202 19.08 -7.14 -1.47
C ALA A 202 18.17 -5.98 -1.04
N ASP A 203 16.85 -6.17 -1.04
CA ASP A 203 15.88 -5.17 -0.59
C ASP A 203 16.06 -4.84 0.91
N ARG A 204 16.36 -5.85 1.75
CA ARG A 204 16.69 -5.62 3.17
C ARG A 204 17.96 -4.80 3.34
N LEU A 205 19.03 -5.13 2.63
CA LEU A 205 20.29 -4.40 2.69
C LEU A 205 20.12 -2.96 2.20
N ALA A 206 19.38 -2.75 1.10
CA ALA A 206 19.06 -1.43 0.59
C ALA A 206 18.23 -0.61 1.58
N ALA A 207 17.28 -1.23 2.29
CA ALA A 207 16.51 -0.56 3.33
C ALA A 207 17.38 -0.15 4.53
N ILE A 208 18.31 -1.00 4.97
CA ILE A 208 19.28 -0.68 6.02
C ILE A 208 20.17 0.48 5.59
N GLU A 209 20.69 0.46 4.37
CA GLU A 209 21.56 1.52 3.87
C GLU A 209 20.81 2.85 3.70
N ALA A 210 19.59 2.81 3.16
CA ALA A 210 18.73 3.98 3.08
C ALA A 210 18.41 4.56 4.47
N GLN A 211 18.23 3.71 5.48
CA GLN A 211 18.06 4.15 6.86
C GLN A 211 19.33 4.83 7.39
N LYS A 212 20.52 4.24 7.19
CA LYS A 212 21.79 4.87 7.58
C LYS A 212 22.02 6.22 6.90
N ILE A 213 21.71 6.32 5.60
CA ILE A 213 21.82 7.58 4.85
C ILE A 213 20.88 8.62 5.45
N ARG A 214 19.61 8.28 5.70
CA ARG A 214 18.66 9.20 6.34
C ARG A 214 19.12 9.63 7.73
N GLU A 215 19.60 8.71 8.55
CA GLU A 215 20.11 9.02 9.89
C GLU A 215 21.35 9.94 9.81
N ALA A 216 22.26 9.70 8.85
CA ALA A 216 23.41 10.55 8.60
C ALA A 216 23.03 11.95 8.08
N GLU A 217 22.02 12.05 7.20
CA GLU A 217 21.49 13.32 6.72
C GLU A 217 20.81 14.11 7.84
N ILE A 218 19.98 13.45 8.67
CA ILE A 218 19.37 14.06 9.85
C ILE A 218 20.45 14.57 10.81
N ALA A 219 21.49 13.76 11.08
CA ALA A 219 22.60 14.16 11.92
C ALA A 219 23.39 15.35 11.35
N ARG A 220 23.67 15.36 10.04
CA ARG A 220 24.32 16.49 9.35
C ARG A 220 23.46 17.75 9.38
N ALA A 221 22.18 17.65 9.09
CA ALA A 221 21.24 18.78 9.12
C ALA A 221 21.11 19.35 10.54
N ALA A 222 21.05 18.50 11.56
CA ALA A 222 21.06 18.92 12.96
C ALA A 222 22.37 19.63 13.34
N ALA A 223 23.52 19.10 12.92
CA ALA A 223 24.83 19.73 13.17
C ALA A 223 24.99 21.06 12.43
N GLU A 224 24.55 21.16 11.16
CA GLU A 224 24.58 22.40 10.40
C GLU A 224 23.65 23.45 11.00
N LYS A 225 22.43 23.05 11.41
CA LYS A 225 21.49 23.93 12.10
C LYS A 225 22.08 24.44 13.42
N ALA A 226 22.63 23.55 14.25
CA ALA A 226 23.29 23.93 15.49
C ALA A 226 24.46 24.90 15.26
N ARG A 227 25.24 24.70 14.18
CA ARG A 227 26.32 25.61 13.80
C ARG A 227 25.79 26.98 13.37
N LYS A 228 24.75 27.01 12.52
CA LYS A 228 24.11 28.26 12.09
C LYS A 228 23.49 29.00 13.28
N ASP A 229 22.74 28.32 14.13
CA ASP A 229 22.13 28.91 15.32
C ASP A 229 23.21 29.48 16.26
N ALA A 230 24.33 28.78 16.45
CA ALA A 230 25.47 29.27 17.24
C ALA A 230 26.19 30.47 16.59
N GLU A 231 26.36 30.46 15.27
CA GLU A 231 26.96 31.58 14.52
C GLU A 231 26.06 32.82 14.54
N GLU A 232 24.74 32.65 14.38
CA GLU A 232 23.75 33.71 14.46
C GLU A 232 23.68 34.29 15.87
N GLN A 233 23.74 33.44 16.90
CA GLN A 233 23.81 33.88 18.29
C GLN A 233 25.11 34.65 18.58
N ALA A 234 26.26 34.16 18.11
CA ALA A 234 27.54 34.85 18.25
C ALA A 234 27.55 36.18 17.48
N GLU A 235 26.92 36.28 16.31
CA GLU A 235 26.78 37.53 15.57
C GLU A 235 25.87 38.51 16.31
N ARG A 236 24.74 38.05 16.87
CA ARG A 236 23.86 38.86 17.72
C ARG A 236 24.59 39.38 18.95
N GLU A 237 25.37 38.54 19.62
CA GLU A 237 26.18 38.94 20.78
C GLU A 237 27.27 39.93 20.39
N ARG A 238 27.94 39.73 19.23
CA ARG A 238 28.92 40.70 18.70
C ARG A 238 28.25 42.04 18.37
N LYS A 239 27.11 42.04 17.68
CA LYS A 239 26.35 43.28 17.38
C LYS A 239 25.92 43.98 18.66
N ALA A 240 25.37 43.24 19.63
CA ALA A 240 25.00 43.79 20.92
C ALA A 240 26.20 44.37 21.69
N ALA A 241 27.37 43.73 21.63
CA ALA A 241 28.60 44.23 22.24
C ALA A 241 29.12 45.50 21.54
N VAL A 242 29.07 45.55 20.21
CA VAL A 242 29.43 46.75 19.43
C VAL A 242 28.47 47.90 19.74
N GLU A 243 27.17 47.65 19.74
CA GLU A 243 26.17 48.67 20.11
C GLU A 243 26.31 49.14 21.57
N ALA A 244 26.65 48.24 22.49
CA ALA A 244 26.90 48.61 23.88
C ALA A 244 28.14 49.50 24.01
N LEU A 245 29.23 49.15 23.31
CA LEU A 245 30.45 49.97 23.26
C LEU A 245 30.20 51.33 22.59
N GLU A 246 29.39 51.38 21.53
CA GLU A 246 28.99 52.64 20.90
C GLU A 246 28.12 53.48 21.83
N ARG A 247 27.16 52.89 22.56
CA ARG A 247 26.37 53.58 23.58
C ARG A 247 27.25 54.12 24.71
N GLU A 248 28.24 53.35 25.15
CA GLU A 248 29.20 53.79 26.17
C GLU A 248 30.07 54.95 25.66
N ARG A 249 30.60 54.86 24.44
CA ARG A 249 31.34 55.96 23.81
C ARG A 249 30.48 57.21 23.61
N GLN A 250 29.22 57.05 23.21
CA GLN A 250 28.30 58.17 23.08
C GLN A 250 27.96 58.79 24.43
N ALA A 251 27.77 57.98 25.48
CA ALA A 251 27.55 58.46 26.84
C ALA A 251 28.80 59.18 27.38
N ALA A 252 30.00 58.65 27.15
CA ALA A 252 31.26 59.28 27.51
C ALA A 252 31.47 60.60 26.76
N ALA A 253 31.21 60.63 25.44
CA ALA A 253 31.29 61.85 24.64
C ALA A 253 30.27 62.92 25.09
N ARG A 254 29.05 62.52 25.46
CA ARG A 254 28.05 63.44 26.04
C ARG A 254 28.49 63.94 27.41
N ALA A 255 29.01 63.08 28.27
CA ALA A 255 29.54 63.48 29.58
C ALA A 255 30.74 64.43 29.46
N GLU A 256 31.62 64.20 28.46
CA GLU A 256 32.76 65.08 28.16
C GLU A 256 32.28 66.42 27.57
N GLN A 257 31.29 66.42 26.69
CA GLN A 257 30.66 67.65 26.19
C GLN A 257 29.96 68.44 27.30
N GLU A 258 29.28 67.76 28.22
CA GLU A 258 28.66 68.40 29.38
C GLU A 258 29.72 68.93 30.36
N ALA A 259 30.81 68.20 30.59
CA ALA A 259 31.91 68.65 31.44
C ALA A 259 32.64 69.85 30.83
N THR A 260 32.94 69.82 29.53
CA THR A 260 33.55 70.94 28.80
C THR A 260 32.60 72.14 28.74
N ALA A 261 31.31 71.94 28.49
CA ALA A 261 30.31 73.01 28.57
C ALA A 261 30.18 73.59 29.99
N ARG A 262 30.29 72.78 31.05
CA ARG A 262 30.35 73.26 32.45
C ARG A 262 31.62 74.06 32.72
N ILE A 263 32.78 73.61 32.24
CA ILE A 263 34.06 74.33 32.36
C ILE A 263 34.00 75.64 31.57
N GLU A 264 33.45 75.64 30.37
CA GLU A 264 33.31 76.83 29.54
C GLU A 264 32.28 77.80 30.13
N LYS A 265 31.17 77.30 30.67
CA LYS A 265 30.19 78.11 31.42
C LYS A 265 30.83 78.71 32.67
N MET A 266 31.59 77.94 33.45
CA MET A 266 32.34 78.46 34.60
C MET A 266 33.39 79.49 34.18
N ARG A 267 34.08 79.29 33.05
CA ARG A 267 34.99 80.29 32.49
C ARG A 267 34.27 81.56 32.06
N ARG A 268 33.14 81.46 31.35
CA ARG A 268 32.33 82.62 30.95
C ARG A 268 31.75 83.33 32.16
N GLU A 269 31.29 82.62 33.18
CA GLU A 269 30.82 83.22 34.44
C GLU A 269 31.98 83.86 35.21
N ALA A 270 33.16 83.26 35.24
CA ALA A 270 34.35 83.86 35.84
C ALA A 270 34.85 85.09 35.06
N GLU A 271 34.79 85.05 33.73
CA GLU A 271 35.20 86.14 32.83
C GLU A 271 34.16 87.27 32.83
N GLU A 272 32.88 86.96 32.95
CA GLU A 272 31.79 87.92 33.14
C GLU A 272 31.84 88.53 34.55
N ASN A 273 32.15 87.75 35.59
CA ASN A 273 32.40 88.28 36.93
C ASN A 273 33.68 89.12 36.98
N ALA A 274 34.74 88.74 36.25
CA ALA A 274 35.96 89.54 36.13
C ALA A 274 35.72 90.81 35.31
N ARG A 275 34.90 90.78 34.25
CA ARG A 275 34.43 91.96 33.53
C ARG A 275 33.57 92.85 34.42
N ARG A 276 32.59 92.30 35.13
CA ARG A 276 31.78 93.07 36.09
C ARG A 276 32.63 93.66 37.21
N ALA A 277 33.63 92.95 37.71
CA ALA A 277 34.57 93.48 38.69
C ALA A 277 35.49 94.56 38.08
N ALA A 278 35.95 94.39 36.85
CA ALA A 278 36.76 95.38 36.14
C ALA A 278 35.93 96.62 35.76
N ASP A 279 34.68 96.46 35.35
CA ASP A 279 33.72 97.51 35.03
C ASP A 279 33.25 98.22 36.31
N GLN A 280 33.08 97.51 37.44
CA GLN A 280 32.86 98.13 38.75
C GLN A 280 34.09 98.88 39.25
N LYS A 281 35.30 98.37 38.99
CA LYS A 281 36.55 99.06 39.34
C LYS A 281 36.78 100.30 38.47
N LYS A 282 36.50 100.20 37.16
CA LYS A 282 36.49 101.35 36.23
C LYS A 282 35.39 102.34 36.54
N ALA A 283 34.19 101.90 36.91
CA ALA A 283 33.10 102.77 37.31
C ALA A 283 33.40 103.44 38.67
N ALA A 284 34.06 102.74 39.59
CA ALA A 284 34.52 103.33 40.86
C ALA A 284 35.69 104.31 40.64
N GLU A 285 36.61 104.04 39.72
CA GLU A 285 37.70 104.95 39.33
C GLU A 285 37.18 106.15 38.52
N GLU A 286 36.22 105.98 37.61
CA GLU A 286 35.56 107.07 36.90
C GLU A 286 34.66 107.88 37.83
N GLN A 287 33.98 107.26 38.80
CA GLN A 287 33.18 107.98 39.79
C GLN A 287 34.08 108.73 40.77
N ALA A 288 35.20 108.14 41.22
CA ALA A 288 36.21 108.84 42.03
C ALA A 288 36.90 109.97 41.25
N ALA A 289 37.17 109.80 39.95
CA ALA A 289 37.72 110.84 39.09
C ALA A 289 36.69 111.94 38.79
N ARG A 290 35.40 111.60 38.60
CA ARG A 290 34.32 112.58 38.43
C ARG A 290 34.01 113.32 39.74
N ASP A 291 34.11 112.67 40.88
CA ASP A 291 33.93 113.30 42.20
C ASP A 291 35.14 114.17 42.56
N GLN A 292 36.37 113.79 42.20
CA GLN A 292 37.55 114.67 42.31
C GLN A 292 37.51 115.84 41.32
N ALA A 293 37.11 115.62 40.06
CA ALA A 293 36.96 116.69 39.08
C ALA A 293 35.84 117.66 39.46
N ALA A 294 34.69 117.17 39.94
CA ALA A 294 33.59 118.00 40.42
C ALA A 294 33.92 118.74 41.73
N ALA A 295 34.79 118.19 42.59
CA ALA A 295 35.29 118.90 43.77
C ALA A 295 36.30 120.00 43.43
N ILE A 296 37.16 119.77 42.42
CA ILE A 296 38.14 120.77 41.94
C ILE A 296 37.45 121.89 41.15
N GLU A 297 36.42 121.59 40.36
CA GLU A 297 35.65 122.59 39.61
C GLU A 297 34.80 123.48 40.55
N ARG A 298 34.16 122.89 41.59
CA ARG A 298 33.37 123.64 42.59
C ARG A 298 34.23 124.54 43.49
N GLU A 299 35.46 124.13 43.81
CA GLU A 299 36.38 124.98 44.59
C GLU A 299 37.02 126.09 43.73
N ARG A 300 37.29 125.83 42.43
CA ARG A 300 37.74 126.87 41.49
C ARG A 300 36.66 127.92 41.18
N GLN A 301 35.39 127.50 41.10
CA GLN A 301 34.28 128.43 40.84
C GLN A 301 34.02 129.34 42.05
N ARG A 302 34.08 128.82 43.29
CA ARG A 302 33.91 129.63 44.52
C ARG A 302 35.02 130.66 44.70
N ILE A 303 36.27 130.31 44.37
CA ILE A 303 37.43 131.21 44.46
C ILE A 303 37.42 132.28 43.36
N ALA A 304 36.86 132.00 42.18
CA ALA A 304 36.73 132.99 41.11
C ALA A 304 35.60 133.99 41.38
N ASP A 305 34.46 133.53 41.92
CA ASP A 305 33.30 134.37 42.22
C ASP A 305 33.53 135.27 43.46
N ASP A 306 34.27 134.79 44.47
CA ASP A 306 34.65 135.61 45.65
C ASP A 306 35.73 136.67 45.34
N LYS A 307 36.61 136.42 44.36
CA LYS A 307 37.69 137.37 44.00
C LYS A 307 37.20 138.46 43.03
N ALA A 308 36.25 138.14 42.15
CA ALA A 308 35.60 139.11 41.27
C ALA A 308 34.66 140.07 42.03
N ALA A 309 34.04 139.63 43.14
CA ALA A 309 33.19 140.48 43.98
C ALA A 309 33.99 141.48 44.85
N GLN A 310 35.22 141.13 45.25
CA GLN A 310 36.09 142.00 46.06
C GLN A 310 36.73 143.14 45.25
N GLU A 311 37.13 142.89 44.01
CA GLU A 311 37.81 143.89 43.15
C GLU A 311 36.87 145.00 42.63
N VAL A 312 35.57 144.72 42.50
CA VAL A 312 34.56 145.71 42.09
C VAL A 312 34.20 146.69 43.21
N GLU A 313 34.33 146.29 44.48
CA GLU A 313 34.09 147.15 45.65
C GLU A 313 35.28 148.07 45.97
N ASP A 314 36.51 147.58 45.80
CA ASP A 314 37.71 148.38 46.08
C ASP A 314 37.97 149.47 45.02
N ALA A 315 37.54 149.26 43.77
CA ALA A 315 37.61 150.28 42.70
C ALA A 315 36.68 151.49 42.96
N LYS A 316 35.52 151.29 43.62
CA LYS A 316 34.58 152.37 43.95
C LYS A 316 35.05 153.26 45.11
N ARG A 317 35.82 152.72 46.06
CA ARG A 317 36.40 153.50 47.17
C ARG A 317 37.58 154.38 46.74
N ALA A 318 38.34 153.96 45.72
CA ALA A 318 39.47 154.75 45.21
C ALA A 318 39.03 156.01 44.44
N ALA A 319 37.97 155.92 43.63
CA ALA A 319 37.46 157.06 42.84
C ALA A 319 36.94 158.20 43.73
N ASN A 320 36.30 157.88 44.85
CA ASN A 320 35.73 158.88 45.76
C ASN A 320 36.81 159.67 46.54
N LYS A 321 37.96 159.03 46.83
CA LYS A 321 39.10 159.68 47.50
C LYS A 321 39.81 160.69 46.60
N ALA A 322 39.90 160.40 45.30
CA ALA A 322 40.52 161.29 44.33
C ALA A 322 39.68 162.56 44.09
N HIS A 323 38.34 162.43 44.03
CA HIS A 323 37.43 163.55 43.83
C HIS A 323 37.50 164.57 44.98
N ARG A 324 37.48 164.08 46.23
CA ARG A 324 37.58 164.92 47.43
C ARG A 324 38.93 165.64 47.55
N GLY A 325 40.01 164.96 47.17
CA GLY A 325 41.35 165.54 47.17
C GLY A 325 41.57 166.61 46.09
N LYS A 326 40.80 166.60 45.01
CA LYS A 326 40.84 167.65 43.98
C LYS A 326 40.17 168.93 44.47
N ILE A 327 38.94 168.83 44.97
CA ILE A 327 38.18 169.99 45.45
C ILE A 327 38.88 170.70 46.62
N ASN A 328 39.46 169.93 47.56
CA ASN A 328 40.23 170.54 48.65
C ASN A 328 41.45 171.32 48.21
N ARG A 329 42.13 170.89 47.13
CA ARG A 329 43.28 171.61 46.59
C ARG A 329 42.87 172.89 45.86
N GLU A 330 41.72 172.88 45.19
CA GLU A 330 41.17 174.08 44.55
C GLU A 330 40.73 175.12 45.59
N VAL A 331 40.09 174.68 46.67
CA VAL A 331 39.79 175.56 47.83
C VAL A 331 41.07 176.10 48.46
N LEU A 332 42.10 175.25 48.61
CA LEU A 332 43.39 175.67 49.16
C LEU A 332 44.07 176.72 48.28
N ALA A 333 44.04 176.55 46.96
CA ALA A 333 44.59 177.51 46.00
C ALA A 333 43.86 178.86 46.07
N GLY A 334 42.53 178.87 46.13
CA GLY A 334 41.75 180.10 46.28
C GLY A 334 42.02 180.83 47.60
N LEU A 335 42.28 180.09 48.69
CA LEU A 335 42.69 180.68 49.97
C LEU A 335 44.09 181.29 49.89
N ILE A 336 45.02 180.66 49.16
CA ILE A 336 46.37 181.20 48.94
C ILE A 336 46.31 182.49 48.11
N GLU A 337 45.50 182.52 47.06
CA GLU A 337 45.33 183.70 46.21
C GLU A 337 44.66 184.87 46.95
N ALA A 338 43.80 184.57 47.93
CA ALA A 338 43.27 185.55 48.89
C ALA A 338 44.30 186.06 49.92
N GLY A 339 45.56 185.61 49.82
CA GLY A 339 46.69 186.12 50.61
C GLY A 339 47.08 185.26 51.82
N LEU A 340 46.49 184.08 52.02
CA LEU A 340 46.89 183.17 53.10
C LEU A 340 48.12 182.34 52.72
N SER A 341 48.97 182.00 53.69
CA SER A 341 50.03 181.00 53.47
C SER A 341 49.44 179.59 53.39
N GLU A 342 50.12 178.67 52.71
CA GLU A 342 49.61 177.32 52.46
C GLU A 342 49.27 176.55 53.75
N ASP A 343 50.07 176.69 54.80
CA ASP A 343 49.82 176.03 56.09
C ASP A 343 48.59 176.61 56.80
N GLN A 344 48.37 177.92 56.68
CA GLN A 344 47.16 178.55 57.21
C GLN A 344 45.93 178.14 56.42
N GLY A 345 46.03 178.04 55.08
CA GLY A 345 44.94 177.54 54.23
C GLY A 345 44.55 176.10 54.56
N LYS A 346 45.53 175.22 54.82
CA LYS A 346 45.29 173.82 55.25
C LYS A 346 44.60 173.76 56.62
N ALA A 347 45.01 174.60 57.56
CA ALA A 347 44.38 174.68 58.88
C ALA A 347 42.91 175.11 58.79
N VAL A 348 42.58 176.07 57.91
CA VAL A 348 41.21 176.52 57.67
C VAL A 348 40.35 175.42 57.04
N ILE A 349 40.85 174.74 56.00
CA ILE A 349 40.14 173.60 55.38
C ILE A 349 39.90 172.48 56.41
N GLY A 350 40.90 172.20 57.26
CA GLY A 350 40.76 171.24 58.36
C GLY A 350 39.70 171.63 59.39
N ALA A 351 39.63 172.91 59.77
CA ALA A 351 38.63 173.41 60.70
C ALA A 351 37.21 173.37 60.13
N ILE A 352 37.05 173.59 58.81
CA ILE A 352 35.75 173.49 58.11
C ILE A 352 35.30 172.02 58.00
N LEU A 353 36.19 171.10 57.61
CA LEU A 353 35.86 169.67 57.53
C LEU A 353 35.61 169.03 58.90
N GLY A 354 36.26 169.54 59.95
CA GLY A 354 36.03 169.17 61.34
C GLY A 354 34.83 169.85 62.00
N GLY A 355 34.07 170.68 61.27
CA GLY A 355 32.85 171.34 61.77
C GLY A 355 33.09 172.38 62.88
N SER A 356 34.32 172.85 63.05
CA SER A 356 34.70 173.81 64.11
C SER A 356 34.46 175.27 63.72
N VAL A 357 34.11 175.55 62.46
CA VAL A 357 33.73 176.88 61.95
C VAL A 357 32.23 176.88 61.63
N PRO A 358 31.39 177.65 62.34
CA PRO A 358 29.95 177.64 62.11
C PRO A 358 29.54 178.21 60.74
N HIS A 359 28.48 177.63 60.16
CA HIS A 359 27.79 178.09 58.92
C HIS A 359 28.58 178.02 57.60
N VAL A 360 29.69 177.24 57.53
CA VAL A 360 30.48 177.06 56.30
C VAL A 360 30.77 175.56 56.04
N THR A 361 30.65 175.10 54.78
CA THR A 361 30.91 173.71 54.36
C THR A 361 31.59 173.63 52.98
N ILE A 362 32.41 172.60 52.74
CA ILE A 362 32.99 172.30 51.41
C ILE A 362 32.16 171.20 50.73
N GLY A 363 31.57 171.48 49.56
CA GLY A 363 30.85 170.48 48.77
C GLY A 363 31.82 169.62 47.94
N TYR A 364 31.61 168.30 47.91
CA TYR A 364 32.51 167.34 47.23
C TYR A 364 31.92 166.71 45.98
#